data_AF-A0A9Q7K0N8-F1
#
_entry.id   AF-A0A9Q7K0N8-F1
#
_cell.length_a   1.000
_cell.length_b   1.000
_cell.length_c   1.000
_cell.angle_alpha   90.00
_cell.angle_beta   90.00
_cell.angle_gamma   90.00
#
_symmetry.space_group_name_H-M   'P 1'
#
loop_
_entity.id
_entity.type
_entity.pdbx_description
1 polymer ?
#
loop_
_entity_poly.entity_id
_entity_poly.type
_entity_poly.pdbx_seq_one_letter_code
_entity_poly.pdbx_strand_id
1 'polypeptide(L)'
;MNYDSYNEVHDYLKVFFNERVDSSIYLEKLMTLIEGSRSEKTVTIRAIYETYMKYVKQNRDGIKVIAGEKEMWIDLLYHWQ
;
A
#
# COMPACT_ATOMS: atom_id res chain seq x y z
N MET A 1 -3.12 11.35 -8.45
CA MET A 1 -2.69 10.01 -8.86
C MET A 1 -3.70 9.50 -9.86
N ASN A 2 -3.27 8.96 -11.00
CA ASN A 2 -4.19 8.27 -11.90
C ASN A 2 -4.44 6.85 -11.39
N TYR A 3 -5.67 6.55 -10.96
CA TYR A 3 -6.03 5.24 -10.43
C TYR A 3 -6.10 4.15 -11.50
N ASP A 4 -6.29 4.51 -12.78
CA ASP A 4 -6.27 3.57 -13.92
C ASP A 4 -4.84 3.16 -14.30
N SER A 5 -3.84 3.95 -13.89
CA SER A 5 -2.43 3.69 -14.21
C SER A 5 -1.81 2.80 -13.15
N TYR A 6 -1.70 1.52 -13.48
CA TYR A 6 -1.09 0.51 -12.64
C TYR A 6 0.32 0.89 -12.13
N ASN A 7 1.14 1.46 -13.01
CA ASN A 7 2.49 1.88 -12.68
C ASN A 7 2.49 3.07 -11.72
N GLU A 8 1.62 4.07 -11.93
CA GLU A 8 1.52 5.22 -11.03
C GLU A 8 1.03 4.82 -9.64
N VAL A 9 0.03 3.93 -9.55
CA VAL A 9 -0.47 3.41 -8.28
C VAL A 9 0.65 2.71 -7.51
N HIS A 10 1.43 1.88 -8.20
CA HIS A 10 2.53 1.16 -7.57
C HIS A 10 3.67 2.08 -7.15
N ASP A 11 4.08 3.03 -7.99
CA ASP A 11 5.15 3.96 -7.66
C ASP A 11 4.74 4.85 -6.49
N TYR A 12 3.48 5.27 -6.44
CA TYR A 12 2.92 5.96 -5.27
C TYR A 12 2.96 5.09 -4.01
N LEU A 13 2.49 3.84 -4.07
CA LEU A 13 2.49 2.94 -2.90
C LEU A 13 3.91 2.68 -2.38
N LYS A 14 4.91 2.60 -3.28
CA LYS A 14 6.31 2.47 -2.87
C LYS A 14 6.77 3.67 -2.06
N VAL A 15 6.52 4.89 -2.55
CA VAL A 15 6.89 6.12 -1.83
C VAL A 15 6.15 6.18 -0.49
N PHE A 16 4.84 5.91 -0.52
CA PHE A 16 3.98 5.90 0.67
C PHE A 16 4.51 4.97 1.76
N PHE A 17 4.95 3.75 1.42
CA PHE A 17 5.46 2.80 2.40
C PHE A 17 6.88 3.13 2.87
N ASN A 18 7.76 3.63 2.00
CA ASN A 18 9.11 4.04 2.40
C ASN A 18 9.10 5.17 3.43
N GLU A 19 8.10 6.06 3.40
CA GLU A 19 7.97 7.16 4.36
C GLU A 19 7.32 6.77 5.68
N ARG A 20 6.62 5.63 5.74
CA ARG A 20 5.72 5.27 6.87
C ARG A 20 6.05 3.97 7.57
N VAL A 21 6.74 3.05 6.92
CA VAL A 21 7.00 1.71 7.43
C VAL A 21 8.44 1.64 7.90
N ASP A 22 8.64 1.88 9.20
CA ASP A 22 9.96 1.81 9.83
C ASP A 22 10.46 0.37 9.97
N SER A 23 9.56 -0.61 9.92
CA SER A 23 9.91 -2.02 10.01
C SER A 23 10.37 -2.55 8.65
N SER A 24 11.68 -2.83 8.54
CA SER A 24 12.28 -3.42 7.33
C SER A 24 11.56 -4.69 6.86
N ILE A 25 11.14 -5.56 7.79
CA ILE A 25 10.41 -6.79 7.48
C ILE A 25 9.05 -6.50 6.84
N TYR A 26 8.32 -5.50 7.33
CA TYR A 26 7.03 -5.11 6.75
C TYR A 26 7.21 -4.39 5.41
N LEU A 27 8.21 -3.52 5.32
CA LEU A 27 8.53 -2.80 4.10
C LEU A 27 8.88 -3.78 2.99
N GLU A 28 9.76 -4.76 3.25
CA GLU A 28 10.14 -5.81 2.30
C GLU A 28 8.93 -6.62 1.82
N LYS A 29 8.03 -7.02 2.73
CA LYS A 29 6.79 -7.73 2.37
C LYS A 29 5.90 -6.90 1.45
N LEU A 30 5.72 -5.62 1.76
CA LEU A 30 4.91 -4.71 0.95
C LEU A 30 5.52 -4.49 -0.43
N MET A 31 6.84 -4.30 -0.52
CA MET A 31 7.55 -4.18 -1.80
C MET A 31 7.43 -5.45 -2.63
N THR A 32 7.57 -6.62 -2.00
CA THR A 32 7.40 -7.92 -2.67
C THR A 32 6.00 -8.09 -3.23
N LEU A 33 4.96 -7.65 -2.51
CA LEU A 33 3.58 -7.69 -3.01
C LEU A 33 3.39 -6.75 -4.22
N ILE A 34 3.97 -5.54 -4.19
CA ILE A 34 3.90 -4.57 -5.29
C ILE A 34 4.64 -5.09 -6.55
N GLU A 35 5.80 -5.71 -6.40
CA GLU A 35 6.56 -6.27 -7.53
C GLU A 35 5.97 -7.59 -8.04
N GLY A 36 5.46 -8.42 -7.13
CA GLY A 36 4.77 -9.66 -7.48
C GLY A 36 3.53 -9.39 -8.32
N SER A 37 2.71 -8.41 -7.93
CA SER A 37 1.56 -8.00 -8.73
C SER A 37 2.00 -7.46 -10.10
N ARG A 38 3.15 -6.77 -10.23
CA ARG A 38 3.66 -6.33 -11.55
C ARG A 38 3.92 -7.48 -12.50
N SER A 39 4.43 -8.59 -11.98
CA SER A 39 4.77 -9.77 -12.78
C SER A 39 3.55 -10.58 -13.18
N GLU A 40 2.57 -10.73 -12.28
CA GLU A 40 1.39 -11.57 -12.50
C GLU A 40 0.22 -10.82 -13.15
N LYS A 41 0.29 -9.48 -13.27
CA LYS A 41 -0.82 -8.59 -13.69
C LYS A 41 -2.11 -8.79 -12.89
N THR A 42 -2.00 -9.41 -11.73
CA THR A 42 -3.06 -9.60 -10.76
C THR A 42 -2.88 -8.55 -9.68
N VAL A 43 -3.77 -7.58 -9.68
CA VAL A 43 -3.68 -6.48 -8.73
C VAL A 43 -4.19 -6.95 -7.39
N THR A 44 -3.31 -7.21 -6.44
CA THR A 44 -3.70 -7.58 -5.07
C THR A 44 -3.65 -6.36 -4.14
N ILE A 45 -4.23 -5.21 -4.56
CA ILE A 45 -4.36 -4.00 -3.70
C ILE A 45 -4.94 -4.39 -2.34
N ARG A 46 -5.92 -5.31 -2.31
CA ARG A 46 -6.48 -5.84 -1.05
C ARG A 46 -5.42 -6.51 -0.15
N ALA A 47 -4.54 -7.34 -0.70
CA ALA A 47 -3.49 -7.99 0.10
C ALA A 47 -2.43 -6.97 0.59
N ILE A 48 -2.12 -5.96 -0.23
CA ILE A 48 -1.24 -4.85 0.16
C ILE A 48 -1.87 -4.07 1.32
N TYR A 49 -3.15 -3.71 1.19
CA TYR A 49 -3.90 -3.00 2.23
C TYR A 49 -3.97 -3.80 3.53
N GLU A 50 -4.33 -5.08 3.48
CA GLU A 50 -4.40 -5.94 4.67
C GLU A 50 -3.04 -6.07 5.36
N THR A 51 -1.95 -6.17 4.59
CA THR A 51 -0.59 -6.24 5.11
C THR A 51 -0.20 -4.93 5.80
N TYR A 52 -0.54 -3.79 5.20
CA TYR A 52 -0.31 -2.48 5.80
C TYR A 52 -1.14 -2.28 7.07
N MET A 53 -2.42 -2.66 7.08
CA MET A 53 -3.28 -2.55 8.26
C MET A 53 -2.80 -3.44 9.42
N LYS A 54 -2.18 -4.58 9.14
CA LYS A 54 -1.51 -5.41 10.16
C LYS A 54 -0.32 -4.66 10.77
N TYR A 55 0.50 -4.01 9.95
CA TYR A 55 1.58 -3.14 10.43
C TYR A 55 1.01 -2.00 11.30
N VAL A 56 -0.04 -1.32 10.84
CA VAL A 56 -0.67 -0.21 11.57
C VAL A 56 -1.21 -0.63 12.92
N LYS A 57 -1.87 -1.79 12.99
CA LYS A 57 -2.38 -2.34 14.24
C LYS A 57 -1.25 -2.65 15.24
N GLN A 58 -0.08 -3.06 14.76
CA GLN A 58 1.07 -3.40 15.59
C GLN A 58 1.92 -2.19 16.01
N ASN A 59 1.86 -1.08 15.27
CA ASN A 59 2.70 0.10 15.47
C ASN A 59 1.86 1.37 15.70
N ARG A 60 0.67 1.20 16.31
CA ARG A 60 -0.39 2.20 16.39
C ARG A 60 0.06 3.57 16.92
N ASP A 61 1.02 3.59 17.85
CA ASP A 61 1.50 4.81 18.51
C ASP A 61 2.56 5.56 17.69
N GLY A 62 3.19 4.91 16.70
CA GLY A 62 4.26 5.49 15.88
C GLY A 62 3.81 6.00 14.51
N ILE A 63 2.58 5.70 14.09
CA ILE A 63 2.13 6.00 12.74
C ILE A 63 1.51 7.39 12.65
N LYS A 64 2.08 8.19 11.75
CA LYS A 64 1.57 9.51 11.42
C LYS A 64 0.24 9.38 10.66
N VAL A 65 -0.84 9.86 11.28
CA VAL A 65 -2.15 9.95 10.64
C VAL A 65 -2.11 11.02 9.55
N ILE A 66 -2.52 10.67 8.33
CA ILE A 66 -2.60 11.60 7.20
C ILE A 66 -4.06 11.78 6.79
N ALA A 67 -4.46 13.04 6.64
CA ALA A 67 -5.77 13.39 6.14
C ALA A 67 -5.93 12.89 4.69
N GLY A 68 -7.02 12.19 4.40
CA GLY A 68 -7.27 11.62 3.06
C GLY A 68 -6.74 10.20 2.86
N GLU A 69 -6.00 9.62 3.81
CA GLU A 69 -5.46 8.26 3.65
C GLU A 69 -6.56 7.21 3.57
N LYS A 70 -7.62 7.37 4.38
CA LYS A 70 -8.77 6.46 4.37
C LYS A 70 -9.50 6.53 3.02
N GLU A 71 -9.75 7.74 2.53
CA GLU A 71 -10.40 8.00 1.24
C GLU A 71 -9.58 7.41 0.09
N MET A 72 -8.26 7.65 0.09
CA MET A 72 -7.33 7.06 -0.88
C MET A 72 -7.40 5.52 -0.89
N TRP A 73 -7.42 4.87 0.27
CA TRP A 73 -7.55 3.41 0.34
C TRP A 73 -8.91 2.91 -0.16
N ILE A 74 -9.99 3.65 0.10
CA ILE A 74 -11.33 3.34 -0.43
C ILE A 74 -11.31 3.42 -1.95
N ASP A 75 -10.77 4.50 -2.53
CA ASP A 75 -10.68 4.68 -3.97
C ASP A 75 -9.86 3.56 -4.63
N LEU A 76 -8.69 3.24 -4.05
CA LEU A 76 -7.83 2.16 -4.53
C LEU A 76 -8.51 0.79 -4.49
N LEU A 77 -9.20 0.48 -3.39
CA LEU A 77 -9.89 -0.80 -3.24
C LEU A 77 -11.12 -0.90 -4.14
N TYR A 78 -11.85 0.20 -4.35
CA TYR A 78 -13.01 0.23 -5.23
C TYR A 78 -12.62 0.08 -6.70
N HIS A 79 -11.55 0.75 -7.11
CA HIS A 79 -11.11 0.77 -8.51
C HIS A 79 -10.49 -0.57 -8.96
N TRP A 80 -9.82 -1.27 -8.05
CA TRP A 80 -9.07 -2.49 -8.36
C TRP A 80 -9.71 -3.77 -7.79
N GLN A 81 -11.01 -3.73 -7.46
CA GLN A 81 -11.82 -4.90 -7.07
C GLN A 81 -12.50 -5.57 -8.26
#